data_AF-A0A919DRX9-F1
#
_entry.id   AF-A0A919DRX9-F1
#
_cell.length_a   1.000
_cell.length_b   1.000
_cell.length_c   1.000
_cell.angle_alpha   90.00
_cell.angle_beta   90.00
_cell.angle_gamma   90.00
#
_symmetry.space_group_name_H-M   'P 1'
#
loop_
_entity.id
_entity.type
_entity.pdbx_description
1 polymer ?
#
loop_
_entity_poly.entity_id
_entity_poly.type
_entity_poly.pdbx_seq_one_letter_code
_entity_poly.pdbx_strand_id
1 'polypeptide(L)'
;MGDDMLRIHFSDTDLARTRIAAAPDPLWEVASSLHRLQSRRGRWAYAGWYRMARQQTRERGLGRVLRSVFLPLYPRAAYFPDFLTPADAVGDLDAGLESILATPPRRVLKEVTILDRTVGAPAWAGQLARLEARKEFVGMLRAYHDAVIAPYEEQAQSRIEAERASRARGLLDGGVEGMLSGLGPMLRWRPPVLEVVYPKQVEDRNLYLNGRGLTLVPSYFNWGEPVAFADPEMPPVLWYSLLHEPSPPDAPHGVDAPEKSLITLLGRARAVALRAASTGATTGEIARAAGVSASSASRHATVLRDAGLITTIRNGPTVLHTLTPAGASLLRAASPME
;
A
#
# COMPACT_ATOMS: atom_id res chain seq x y z
N MET A 1 17.31 23.19 2.54
CA MET A 1 17.83 21.81 2.58
C MET A 1 16.84 20.99 1.77
N GLY A 2 17.17 20.71 0.51
CA GLY A 2 16.23 20.11 -0.45
C GLY A 2 15.84 18.70 -0.01
N ASP A 3 14.60 18.30 -0.30
CA ASP A 3 14.22 16.89 -0.25
C ASP A 3 14.79 16.21 -1.48
N ASP A 4 15.48 15.07 -1.30
CA ASP A 4 16.01 14.26 -2.39
C ASP A 4 14.84 13.72 -3.24
N MET A 5 14.98 13.83 -4.57
CA MET A 5 13.87 13.67 -5.50
C MET A 5 14.18 12.62 -6.58
N LEU A 6 13.30 11.63 -6.73
CA LEU A 6 13.24 10.79 -7.92
C LEU A 6 12.32 11.45 -8.95
N ARG A 7 12.85 11.70 -10.16
CA ARG A 7 12.09 12.23 -11.30
C ARG A 7 11.90 11.13 -12.33
N ILE A 8 10.66 10.71 -12.53
CA ILE A 8 10.29 9.70 -13.52
C ILE A 8 9.79 10.43 -14.76
N HIS A 9 10.49 10.27 -15.89
CA HIS A 9 10.22 10.93 -17.16
C HIS A 9 9.39 10.01 -18.07
N PHE A 10 8.27 10.53 -18.56
CA PHE A 10 7.35 9.81 -19.42
C PHE A 10 7.45 10.30 -20.87
N SER A 11 7.42 9.38 -21.83
CA SER A 11 6.98 9.65 -23.20
C SER A 11 5.47 9.42 -23.36
N ASP A 12 4.90 9.83 -24.49
CA ASP A 12 3.49 9.54 -24.82
C ASP A 12 3.19 8.02 -24.82
N THR A 13 4.17 7.22 -25.27
CA THR A 13 4.07 5.75 -25.25
C THR A 13 4.06 5.22 -23.81
N ASP A 14 4.81 5.86 -22.91
CA ASP A 14 4.83 5.48 -21.49
C ASP A 14 3.52 5.80 -20.80
N LEU A 15 2.91 6.96 -21.09
CA LEU A 15 1.59 7.31 -20.59
C LEU A 15 0.56 6.26 -21.02
N ALA A 16 0.55 5.86 -22.29
CA ALA A 16 -0.35 4.82 -22.80
C ALA A 16 -0.13 3.44 -22.16
N ARG A 17 1.08 3.14 -21.70
CA ARG A 17 1.45 1.87 -21.04
C ARG A 17 1.38 1.93 -19.51
N THR A 18 1.02 3.08 -18.95
CA THR A 18 0.93 3.25 -17.49
C THR A 18 -0.30 2.53 -16.95
N ARG A 19 -0.11 1.76 -15.88
CA ARG A 19 -1.16 0.93 -15.29
C ARG A 19 -1.07 0.91 -13.77
N ILE A 20 -2.17 0.55 -13.13
CA ILE A 20 -2.20 0.22 -11.70
C ILE A 20 -2.31 -1.29 -11.57
N ALA A 21 -1.50 -1.86 -10.67
CA ALA A 21 -1.52 -3.29 -10.40
C ALA A 21 -2.91 -3.78 -9.98
N ALA A 22 -3.23 -5.00 -10.42
CA ALA A 22 -4.52 -5.63 -10.14
C ALA A 22 -4.64 -6.17 -8.70
N ALA A 23 -3.53 -6.29 -7.99
CA ALA A 23 -3.42 -6.81 -6.64
C ALA A 23 -2.17 -6.22 -5.96
N PRO A 24 -2.09 -6.26 -4.62
CA PRO A 24 -0.83 -5.98 -3.93
C PRO A 24 0.28 -6.94 -4.37
N ASP A 25 1.51 -6.50 -4.19
CA ASP A 25 2.69 -7.37 -4.25
C ASP A 25 2.94 -7.97 -2.85
N PRO A 26 2.74 -9.29 -2.65
CA PRO A 26 2.85 -9.92 -1.34
C PRO A 26 4.27 -9.83 -0.75
N LEU A 27 5.31 -9.91 -1.58
CA LEU A 27 6.70 -9.82 -1.12
C LEU A 27 7.04 -8.38 -0.76
N TRP A 28 6.48 -7.41 -1.48
CA TRP A 28 6.57 -6.01 -1.08
C TRP A 28 5.81 -5.70 0.22
N GLU A 29 4.64 -6.31 0.45
CA GLU A 29 3.93 -6.18 1.73
C GLU A 29 4.74 -6.77 2.90
N VAL A 30 5.41 -7.90 2.68
CA VAL A 30 6.38 -8.46 3.64
C VAL A 30 7.52 -7.46 3.91
N ALA A 31 8.20 -6.96 2.87
CA ALA A 31 9.29 -5.99 3.01
C ALA A 31 8.83 -4.72 3.75
N SER A 32 7.68 -4.16 3.34
CA SER A 32 7.09 -2.97 3.94
C SER A 32 6.74 -3.20 5.41
N SER A 33 6.15 -4.34 5.76
CA SER A 33 5.85 -4.69 7.15
C SER A 33 7.11 -4.82 8.02
N LEU A 34 8.21 -5.34 7.47
CA LEU A 34 9.51 -5.39 8.15
C LEU A 34 10.09 -3.98 8.36
N HIS A 35 9.95 -3.08 7.38
CA HIS A 35 10.30 -1.66 7.55
C HIS A 35 9.46 -0.98 8.62
N ARG A 36 8.18 -1.35 8.75
CA ARG A 36 7.30 -0.87 9.83
C ARG A 36 7.79 -1.31 11.20
N LEU A 37 8.30 -2.52 11.36
CA LEU A 37 8.89 -3.00 12.62
C LEU A 37 10.16 -2.23 13.03
N GLN A 38 10.84 -1.62 12.06
CA GLN A 38 12.06 -0.82 12.27
C GLN A 38 11.79 0.67 12.56
N SER A 39 10.54 1.13 12.45
CA SER A 39 10.18 2.55 12.63
C SER A 39 9.11 2.78 13.70
N ARG A 40 9.13 3.98 14.26
CA ARG A 40 8.05 4.49 15.14
C ARG A 40 7.08 5.42 14.40
N ARG A 41 7.45 5.91 13.20
CA ARG A 41 6.62 6.83 12.41
C ARG A 41 5.33 6.14 12.00
N GLY A 42 4.19 6.83 12.12
CA GLY A 42 2.88 6.27 11.76
C GLY A 42 2.45 5.05 12.57
N ARG A 43 3.10 4.75 13.70
CA ARG A 43 2.83 3.52 14.47
C ARG A 43 1.38 3.42 14.95
N TRP A 44 0.80 4.56 15.30
CA TRP A 44 -0.59 4.67 15.76
C TRP A 44 -1.57 4.09 14.74
N ALA A 45 -1.32 4.28 13.45
CA ALA A 45 -2.22 3.87 12.40
C ALA A 45 -2.24 2.34 12.20
N TYR A 46 -1.20 1.63 12.63
CA TYR A 46 -1.10 0.16 12.54
C TYR A 46 -1.03 -0.47 13.93
N ALA A 47 -1.52 0.21 14.97
CA ALA A 47 -1.35 -0.24 16.36
C ALA A 47 -1.92 -1.64 16.60
N GLY A 48 -3.08 -1.96 16.00
CA GLY A 48 -3.66 -3.30 16.03
C GLY A 48 -2.73 -4.33 15.42
N TRP A 49 -2.22 -4.05 14.21
CA TRP A 49 -1.29 -4.92 13.52
C TRP A 49 0.00 -5.11 14.33
N TYR A 50 0.60 -4.07 14.91
CA TYR A 50 1.80 -4.20 15.74
C TYR A 50 1.57 -5.10 16.96
N ARG A 51 0.41 -5.01 17.63
CA ARG A 51 0.11 -5.88 18.78
C ARG A 51 0.01 -7.33 18.33
N MET A 52 -0.75 -7.59 17.27
CA MET A 52 -0.92 -8.92 16.69
C MET A 52 0.41 -9.48 16.20
N ALA A 53 1.16 -8.74 15.37
CA ALA A 53 2.44 -9.16 14.82
C ALA A 53 3.44 -9.54 15.92
N ARG A 54 3.52 -8.74 16.99
CA ARG A 54 4.37 -9.06 18.16
C ARG A 54 3.91 -10.30 18.91
N GLN A 55 2.61 -10.55 18.99
CA GLN A 55 2.07 -11.76 19.62
C GLN A 55 2.37 -13.00 18.75
N GLN A 56 1.98 -13.00 17.48
CA GLN A 56 2.20 -14.10 16.54
C GLN A 56 3.68 -14.44 16.37
N THR A 57 4.55 -13.43 16.27
CA THR A 57 6.01 -13.63 16.18
C THR A 57 6.56 -14.33 17.43
N ARG A 58 5.98 -14.07 18.61
CA ARG A 58 6.39 -14.73 19.87
C ARG A 58 5.87 -16.16 19.94
N GLU A 59 4.58 -16.36 19.70
CA GLU A 59 3.92 -17.67 19.77
C GLU A 59 4.50 -18.67 18.76
N ARG A 60 4.87 -18.20 17.56
CA ARG A 60 5.46 -19.03 16.50
C ARG A 60 6.99 -19.10 16.55
N GLY A 61 7.63 -18.52 17.56
CA GLY A 61 9.10 -18.57 17.71
C GLY A 61 9.90 -17.80 16.65
N LEU A 62 9.26 -16.90 15.88
CA LEU A 62 9.89 -16.17 14.77
C LEU A 62 10.81 -15.02 15.23
N GLY A 63 10.88 -14.73 16.53
CA GLY A 63 11.63 -13.57 17.05
C GLY A 63 13.14 -13.60 16.78
N ARG A 64 13.77 -14.78 16.68
CA ARG A 64 15.19 -14.89 16.29
C ARG A 64 15.37 -14.70 14.79
N VAL A 65 14.50 -15.32 13.98
CA VAL A 65 14.49 -15.21 12.52
C VAL A 65 14.30 -13.75 12.11
N LEU A 66 13.32 -13.07 12.69
CA LEU A 66 13.07 -11.66 12.44
C LEU A 66 14.34 -10.81 12.65
N ARG A 67 14.97 -10.93 13.82
CA ARG A 67 16.13 -10.09 14.18
C ARG A 67 17.42 -10.46 13.44
N SER A 68 17.65 -11.74 13.16
CA SER A 68 18.94 -12.23 12.67
C SER A 68 18.95 -12.48 11.17
N VAL A 69 17.78 -12.64 10.56
CA VAL A 69 17.60 -12.99 9.13
C VAL A 69 16.90 -11.86 8.39
N PHE A 70 15.68 -11.49 8.79
CA PHE A 70 14.87 -10.54 8.02
C PHE A 70 15.31 -9.10 8.15
N LEU A 71 15.39 -8.55 9.37
CA LEU A 71 15.72 -7.13 9.54
C LEU A 71 17.07 -6.73 8.89
N PRO A 72 18.11 -7.57 8.92
CA PRO A 72 19.36 -7.26 8.22
C PRO A 72 19.29 -7.37 6.68
N LEU A 73 18.37 -8.16 6.12
CA LEU A 73 18.19 -8.30 4.66
C LEU A 73 17.15 -7.32 4.07
N TYR A 74 16.24 -6.81 4.91
CA TYR A 74 15.25 -5.79 4.57
C TYR A 74 15.49 -4.53 5.40
N PRO A 75 16.67 -3.90 5.33
CA PRO A 75 16.95 -2.69 6.10
C PRO A 75 16.10 -1.53 5.58
N ARG A 76 15.57 -0.72 6.50
CA ARG A 76 14.99 0.59 6.13
C ARG A 76 16.12 1.59 5.79
N ALA A 77 16.74 1.41 4.64
CA ALA A 77 17.94 2.14 4.23
C ALA A 77 17.95 2.43 2.71
N ALA A 78 19.08 2.94 2.19
CA ALA A 78 19.23 3.35 0.79
C ALA A 78 19.10 2.20 -0.22
N TYR A 79 19.30 0.95 0.21
CA TYR A 79 19.23 -0.23 -0.66
C TYR A 79 18.88 -1.49 0.13
N PHE A 80 18.07 -2.35 -0.48
CA PHE A 80 17.99 -3.78 -0.16
C PHE A 80 17.85 -4.57 -1.48
N PRO A 81 18.19 -5.88 -1.50
CA PRO A 81 18.27 -6.65 -2.74
C PRO A 81 16.94 -6.79 -3.49
N ASP A 82 16.91 -6.41 -4.78
CA ASP A 82 15.74 -6.49 -5.66
C ASP A 82 15.24 -7.94 -5.86
N PHE A 83 16.11 -8.96 -5.75
CA PHE A 83 15.72 -10.37 -5.85
C PHE A 83 14.75 -10.82 -4.75
N LEU A 84 14.64 -10.05 -3.65
CA LEU A 84 13.71 -10.32 -2.56
C LEU A 84 12.29 -9.83 -2.83
N THR A 85 12.09 -9.01 -3.87
CA THR A 85 10.80 -8.47 -4.34
C THR A 85 10.75 -8.51 -5.88
N PRO A 86 10.76 -9.71 -6.50
CA PRO A 86 10.79 -9.85 -7.95
C PRO A 86 9.56 -9.24 -8.62
N ALA A 87 9.74 -8.64 -9.80
CA ALA A 87 8.68 -7.92 -10.52
C ALA A 87 7.45 -8.79 -10.89
N ASP A 88 7.64 -10.10 -11.00
CA ASP A 88 6.60 -11.07 -11.37
C ASP A 88 5.73 -11.49 -10.16
N ALA A 89 6.01 -10.99 -8.95
CA ALA A 89 5.30 -11.36 -7.72
C ALA A 89 3.94 -10.67 -7.52
N VAL A 90 3.52 -9.80 -8.44
CA VAL A 90 2.29 -8.99 -8.24
C VAL A 90 1.06 -9.91 -8.22
N GLY A 91 0.42 -10.01 -7.06
CA GLY A 91 -0.83 -10.75 -6.83
C GLY A 91 -0.69 -12.23 -6.48
N ASP A 92 0.52 -12.78 -6.42
CA ASP A 92 0.74 -14.20 -6.10
C ASP A 92 2.03 -14.40 -5.28
N LEU A 93 1.85 -14.81 -4.02
CA LEU A 93 2.96 -15.12 -3.11
C LEU A 93 3.76 -16.33 -3.60
N ASP A 94 3.11 -17.35 -4.12
CA ASP A 94 3.76 -18.59 -4.54
C ASP A 94 4.66 -18.34 -5.75
N ALA A 95 4.15 -17.63 -6.76
CA ALA A 95 4.94 -17.19 -7.91
C ALA A 95 6.13 -16.29 -7.50
N GLY A 96 5.91 -15.40 -6.52
CA GLY A 96 6.98 -14.57 -5.97
C GLY A 96 8.07 -15.40 -5.29
N LEU A 97 7.70 -16.37 -4.44
CA LEU A 97 8.63 -17.25 -3.75
C LEU A 97 9.37 -18.17 -4.72
N GLU A 98 8.69 -18.68 -5.76
CA GLU A 98 9.32 -19.43 -6.85
C GLU A 98 10.35 -18.59 -7.61
N SER A 99 10.05 -17.31 -7.85
CA SER A 99 10.97 -16.37 -8.49
C SER A 99 12.23 -16.12 -7.64
N ILE A 100 12.10 -16.05 -6.31
CA ILE A 100 13.26 -16.00 -5.39
C ILE A 100 14.11 -17.28 -5.54
N LEU A 101 13.48 -18.45 -5.60
CA LEU A 101 14.20 -19.72 -5.77
C LEU A 101 14.94 -19.79 -7.11
N ALA A 102 14.27 -19.33 -8.19
CA ALA A 102 14.78 -19.31 -9.55
C ALA A 102 15.86 -18.24 -9.80
N THR A 103 16.08 -17.32 -8.85
CA THR A 103 17.09 -16.26 -9.00
C THR A 103 18.48 -16.87 -9.24
N PRO A 104 19.18 -16.49 -10.33
CA PRO A 104 20.51 -17.02 -10.61
C PRO A 104 21.50 -16.72 -9.48
N PRO A 105 22.36 -17.67 -9.05
CA PRO A 105 23.31 -17.46 -7.95
C PRO A 105 24.22 -16.24 -8.15
N ARG A 106 24.61 -15.96 -9.40
CA ARG A 106 25.41 -14.77 -9.76
C ARG A 106 24.68 -13.46 -9.44
N ARG A 107 23.37 -13.41 -9.67
CA ARG A 107 22.52 -12.24 -9.36
C ARG A 107 22.41 -12.05 -7.84
N VAL A 108 22.16 -13.13 -7.09
CA VAL A 108 22.12 -13.09 -5.62
C VAL A 108 23.42 -12.54 -5.04
N LEU A 109 24.57 -13.07 -5.47
CA LEU A 109 25.88 -12.62 -4.99
C LEU A 109 26.15 -11.15 -5.34
N LYS A 110 25.80 -10.73 -6.57
CA LYS A 110 25.91 -9.33 -6.99
C LYS A 110 25.11 -8.41 -6.07
N GLU A 111 23.84 -8.71 -5.86
CA GLU A 111 22.94 -7.86 -5.07
C GLU A 111 23.29 -7.86 -3.57
N VAL A 112 23.73 -8.99 -3.01
CA VAL A 112 24.26 -9.06 -1.64
C VAL A 112 25.54 -8.24 -1.50
N THR A 113 26.41 -8.24 -2.51
CA THR A 113 27.63 -7.39 -2.51
C THR A 113 27.27 -5.91 -2.53
N ILE A 114 26.22 -5.51 -3.26
CA ILE A 114 25.72 -4.13 -3.26
C ILE A 114 25.18 -3.77 -1.88
N LEU A 115 24.39 -4.66 -1.26
CA LEU A 115 23.90 -4.48 0.11
C LEU A 115 25.06 -4.26 1.09
N ASP A 116 26.08 -5.10 1.02
CA ASP A 116 27.24 -5.02 1.90
C ASP A 116 27.98 -3.69 1.79
N ARG A 117 28.24 -3.24 0.56
CA ARG A 117 28.91 -1.97 0.30
C ARG A 117 28.09 -0.75 0.71
N THR A 118 26.76 -0.84 0.66
CA THR A 118 25.88 0.32 0.88
C THR A 118 25.51 0.49 2.35
N VAL A 119 25.20 -0.61 3.05
CA VAL A 119 24.64 -0.57 4.42
C VAL A 119 25.19 -1.67 5.34
N GLY A 120 26.03 -2.58 4.83
CA GLY A 120 26.55 -3.73 5.55
C GLY A 120 25.62 -4.94 5.48
N ALA A 121 26.10 -6.06 4.95
CA ALA A 121 25.34 -7.29 4.83
C ALA A 121 25.74 -8.28 5.92
N PRO A 122 24.83 -9.15 6.38
CA PRO A 122 25.21 -10.26 7.24
C PRO A 122 26.25 -11.16 6.57
N ALA A 123 27.24 -11.62 7.33
CA ALA A 123 28.29 -12.50 6.80
C ALA A 123 27.75 -13.79 6.13
N TRP A 124 26.56 -14.25 6.55
CA TRP A 124 25.90 -15.43 5.97
C TRP A 124 25.09 -15.10 4.71
N ALA A 125 24.82 -13.84 4.37
CA ALA A 125 23.92 -13.47 3.26
C ALA A 125 24.37 -14.04 1.91
N GLY A 126 25.68 -14.18 1.69
CA GLY A 126 26.23 -14.82 0.49
C GLY A 126 25.84 -16.30 0.33
N GLN A 127 25.45 -16.98 1.41
CA GLN A 127 24.98 -18.36 1.38
C GLN A 127 23.67 -18.51 0.59
N LEU A 128 22.87 -17.44 0.47
CA LEU A 128 21.68 -17.40 -0.37
C LEU A 128 21.97 -17.63 -1.86
N ALA A 129 23.23 -17.65 -2.30
CA ALA A 129 23.59 -18.12 -3.62
C ALA A 129 23.29 -19.62 -3.82
N ARG A 130 23.25 -20.41 -2.74
CA ARG A 130 22.90 -21.83 -2.75
C ARG A 130 21.39 -22.01 -2.72
N LEU A 131 20.87 -22.93 -3.54
CA LEU A 131 19.43 -23.16 -3.65
C LEU A 131 18.84 -23.65 -2.31
N GLU A 132 19.55 -24.51 -1.58
CA GLU A 132 19.11 -25.06 -0.29
C GLU A 132 18.90 -23.95 0.74
N ALA A 133 19.84 -23.00 0.83
CA ALA A 133 19.72 -21.84 1.72
C ALA A 133 18.54 -20.93 1.29
N ARG A 134 18.28 -20.77 -0.01
CA ARG A 134 17.09 -20.03 -0.48
C ARG A 134 15.79 -20.76 -0.17
N LYS A 135 15.76 -22.10 -0.24
CA LYS A 135 14.58 -22.88 0.16
C LYS A 135 14.25 -22.70 1.64
N GLU A 136 15.25 -22.74 2.50
CA GLU A 136 15.07 -22.44 3.93
C GLU A 136 14.55 -21.01 4.14
N PHE A 137 15.16 -20.03 3.47
CA PHE A 137 14.76 -18.63 3.55
C PHE A 137 13.32 -18.39 3.06
N VAL A 138 12.93 -18.98 1.94
CA VAL A 138 11.55 -18.93 1.40
C VAL A 138 10.56 -19.57 2.37
N GLY A 139 10.93 -20.68 3.03
CA GLY A 139 10.13 -21.27 4.09
C GLY A 139 9.91 -20.32 5.28
N MET A 140 10.96 -19.57 5.66
CA MET A 140 10.84 -18.53 6.69
C MET A 140 9.92 -17.38 6.22
N LEU A 141 10.04 -16.94 4.96
CA LEU A 141 9.19 -15.87 4.41
C LEU A 141 7.72 -16.24 4.45
N ARG A 142 7.38 -17.47 4.03
CA ARG A 142 6.01 -17.98 4.11
C ARG A 142 5.52 -18.02 5.56
N ALA A 143 6.32 -18.56 6.48
CA ALA A 143 5.96 -18.61 7.89
C ALA A 143 5.74 -17.20 8.49
N TYR A 144 6.51 -16.20 8.06
CA TYR A 144 6.31 -14.80 8.46
C TYR A 144 5.04 -14.20 7.85
N HIS A 145 4.84 -14.41 6.55
CA HIS A 145 3.65 -13.97 5.83
C HIS A 145 2.38 -14.49 6.52
N ASP A 146 2.29 -15.80 6.74
CA ASP A 146 1.13 -16.44 7.37
C ASP A 146 0.88 -15.95 8.81
N ALA A 147 1.94 -15.54 9.50
CA ALA A 147 1.87 -15.08 10.88
C ALA A 147 1.51 -13.59 11.00
N VAL A 148 1.95 -12.75 10.05
CA VAL A 148 1.97 -11.28 10.23
C VAL A 148 1.23 -10.51 9.14
N ILE A 149 1.12 -11.09 7.93
CA ILE A 149 0.46 -10.48 6.78
C ILE A 149 -0.93 -11.07 6.59
N ALA A 150 -1.05 -12.40 6.49
CA ALA A 150 -2.31 -13.09 6.23
C ALA A 150 -3.47 -12.67 7.16
N PRO A 151 -3.27 -12.48 8.48
CA PRO A 151 -4.36 -12.04 9.35
C PRO A 151 -4.89 -10.62 9.08
N TYR A 152 -4.22 -9.83 8.23
CA TYR A 152 -4.61 -8.47 7.84
C TYR A 152 -4.94 -8.35 6.34
N GLU A 153 -4.95 -9.46 5.59
CA GLU A 153 -5.19 -9.45 4.14
C GLU A 153 -6.52 -8.79 3.77
N GLU A 154 -7.63 -9.15 4.41
CA GLU A 154 -8.93 -8.53 4.12
C GLU A 154 -8.91 -7.01 4.33
N GLN A 155 -8.27 -6.55 5.40
CA GLN A 155 -8.16 -5.12 5.67
C GLN A 155 -7.25 -4.43 4.65
N ALA A 156 -6.15 -5.07 4.27
CA ALA A 156 -5.23 -4.55 3.26
C ALA A 156 -5.93 -4.46 1.89
N GLN A 157 -6.59 -5.54 1.47
CA GLN A 157 -7.31 -5.66 0.22
C GLN A 157 -8.41 -4.61 0.09
N SER A 158 -9.26 -4.46 1.12
CA SER A 158 -10.33 -3.45 1.14
C SER A 158 -9.79 -2.03 0.91
N ARG A 159 -8.64 -1.69 1.48
CA ARG A 159 -8.05 -0.36 1.28
C ARG A 159 -7.39 -0.19 -0.07
N ILE A 160 -6.73 -1.23 -0.57
CA ILE A 160 -6.14 -1.23 -1.89
C ILE A 160 -7.23 -1.08 -2.96
N GLU A 161 -8.36 -1.75 -2.80
CA GLU A 161 -9.53 -1.60 -3.69
C GLU A 161 -10.09 -0.19 -3.65
N ALA A 162 -10.21 0.43 -2.47
CA ALA A 162 -10.65 1.82 -2.34
C ALA A 162 -9.68 2.80 -3.02
N GLU A 163 -8.37 2.60 -2.87
CA GLU A 163 -7.34 3.37 -3.57
C GLU A 163 -7.49 3.20 -5.07
N ARG A 164 -7.60 1.96 -5.56
CA ARG A 164 -7.78 1.66 -6.99
C ARG A 164 -9.05 2.29 -7.57
N ALA A 165 -10.16 2.28 -6.84
CA ALA A 165 -11.40 2.95 -7.25
C ALA A 165 -11.20 4.46 -7.38
N SER A 166 -10.50 5.07 -6.42
CA SER A 166 -10.13 6.49 -6.46
C SER A 166 -9.28 6.84 -7.69
N ARG A 167 -8.25 6.01 -7.97
CA ARG A 167 -7.39 6.18 -9.14
C ARG A 167 -8.14 5.95 -10.46
N ALA A 168 -9.05 4.98 -10.52
CA ALA A 168 -9.87 4.69 -11.68
C ALA A 168 -10.79 5.86 -12.04
N ARG A 169 -11.37 6.56 -11.06
CA ARG A 169 -12.10 7.82 -11.34
C ARG A 169 -11.20 8.88 -11.93
N GLY A 170 -10.01 9.07 -11.37
CA GLY A 170 -9.02 10.01 -11.94
C GLY A 170 -8.69 9.69 -13.41
N LEU A 171 -8.59 8.40 -13.74
CA LEU A 171 -8.40 7.93 -15.11
C LEU A 171 -9.60 8.23 -16.01
N LEU A 172 -10.83 8.04 -15.53
CA LEU A 172 -12.05 8.30 -16.30
C LEU A 172 -12.30 9.80 -16.52
N ASP A 173 -12.04 10.61 -15.51
CA ASP A 173 -12.34 12.06 -15.54
C ASP A 173 -11.27 12.87 -16.29
N GLY A 174 -10.00 12.43 -16.25
CA GLY A 174 -8.87 13.20 -16.74
C GLY A 174 -7.78 12.39 -17.44
N GLY A 175 -8.07 11.15 -17.85
CA GLY A 175 -7.09 10.26 -18.45
C GLY A 175 -5.96 9.89 -17.48
N VAL A 176 -4.85 9.39 -18.02
CA VAL A 176 -3.68 8.97 -17.23
C VAL A 176 -3.13 10.12 -16.38
N GLU A 177 -3.18 11.35 -16.88
CA GLU A 177 -2.77 12.53 -16.12
C GLU A 177 -3.67 12.82 -14.92
N GLY A 178 -4.98 12.65 -15.05
CA GLY A 178 -5.92 12.76 -13.93
C GLY A 178 -5.67 11.70 -12.86
N MET A 179 -5.35 10.47 -13.28
CA MET A 179 -4.94 9.39 -12.38
C MET A 179 -3.65 9.71 -11.63
N LEU A 180 -2.61 10.19 -12.32
CA LEU A 180 -1.31 10.54 -11.75
C LEU A 180 -1.40 11.76 -10.82
N SER A 181 -2.21 12.75 -11.18
CA SER A 181 -2.39 13.98 -10.38
C SER A 181 -2.96 13.72 -9.00
N GLY A 182 -3.74 12.64 -8.84
CA GLY A 182 -4.32 12.29 -7.54
C GLY A 182 -3.43 11.39 -6.66
N LEU A 183 -2.15 11.17 -7.01
CA LEU A 183 -1.19 10.42 -6.18
C LEU A 183 -0.48 11.28 -5.10
N GLY A 184 -0.78 12.58 -5.06
CA GLY A 184 -0.19 13.51 -4.10
C GLY A 184 -0.59 13.21 -2.64
N PRO A 185 0.22 13.64 -1.65
CA PRO A 185 1.26 14.67 -1.80
C PRO A 185 2.68 14.16 -2.06
N MET A 186 2.95 12.85 -1.89
CA MET A 186 4.30 12.27 -2.02
C MET A 186 4.73 12.07 -3.48
N LEU A 187 3.76 11.92 -4.38
CA LEU A 187 3.98 11.86 -5.82
C LEU A 187 3.28 13.06 -6.47
N ARG A 188 4.04 13.91 -7.14
CA ARG A 188 3.53 15.13 -7.76
C ARG A 188 3.67 15.02 -9.26
N TRP A 189 2.53 14.96 -9.93
CA TRP A 189 2.50 15.01 -11.39
C TRP A 189 2.80 16.44 -11.86
N ARG A 190 3.90 16.61 -12.58
CA ARG A 190 4.30 17.83 -13.28
C ARG A 190 4.62 17.44 -14.73
N PRO A 191 3.59 17.34 -15.58
CA PRO A 191 3.72 16.71 -16.88
C PRO A 191 4.93 17.28 -17.66
N PRO A 192 5.77 16.41 -18.27
CA PRO A 192 5.64 14.95 -18.39
C PRO A 192 6.38 14.16 -17.28
N VAL A 193 6.64 14.78 -16.13
CA VAL A 193 7.47 14.22 -15.06
C VAL A 193 6.65 13.92 -13.80
N LEU A 194 6.81 12.72 -13.26
CA LEU A 194 6.32 12.40 -11.92
C LEU A 194 7.46 12.63 -10.91
N GLU A 195 7.31 13.65 -10.08
CA GLU A 195 8.23 13.96 -8.98
C GLU A 195 7.85 13.10 -7.76
N VAL A 196 8.79 12.31 -7.27
CA VAL A 196 8.60 11.39 -6.15
C VAL A 196 9.56 11.81 -5.03
N VAL A 197 9.00 12.16 -3.87
CA VAL A 197 9.80 12.42 -2.67
C VAL A 197 10.43 11.11 -2.22
N TYR A 198 11.75 11.02 -2.28
CA TYR A 198 12.51 9.80 -2.03
C TYR A 198 13.25 9.90 -0.67
N PRO A 199 13.64 8.78 -0.04
CA PRO A 199 14.37 8.82 1.23
C PRO A 199 15.66 9.64 1.10
N LYS A 200 15.99 10.42 2.14
CA LYS A 200 17.11 11.40 2.22
C LYS A 200 18.54 10.83 2.08
N GLN A 201 18.68 9.62 1.57
CA GLN A 201 19.93 8.87 1.47
C GLN A 201 20.27 8.50 0.02
N VAL A 202 19.52 9.02 -0.95
CA VAL A 202 19.67 8.72 -2.36
C VAL A 202 19.74 10.05 -3.10
N GLU A 203 20.80 10.28 -3.86
CA GLU A 203 20.95 11.49 -4.67
C GLU A 203 19.77 11.66 -5.65
N ASP A 204 19.52 12.90 -6.07
CA ASP A 204 18.53 13.24 -7.10
C ASP A 204 18.68 12.32 -8.32
N ARG A 205 17.68 11.46 -8.55
CA ARG A 205 17.72 10.40 -9.57
C ARG A 205 16.74 10.73 -10.69
N ASN A 206 17.17 10.51 -11.92
CA ASN A 206 16.29 10.55 -13.10
C ASN A 206 16.07 9.13 -13.62
N LEU A 207 14.81 8.74 -13.77
CA LEU A 207 14.39 7.49 -14.40
C LEU A 207 13.66 7.81 -15.70
N TYR A 208 14.20 7.34 -16.82
CA TYR A 208 13.53 7.43 -18.11
C TYR A 208 12.84 6.09 -18.43
N LEU A 209 11.53 6.14 -18.65
CA LEU A 209 10.73 4.93 -18.89
C LEU A 209 11.00 4.33 -20.27
N ASN A 210 11.40 5.14 -21.25
CA ASN A 210 11.85 4.70 -22.58
C ASN A 210 10.82 3.81 -23.31
N GLY A 211 9.53 4.15 -23.21
CA GLY A 211 8.44 3.39 -23.81
C GLY A 211 8.04 2.14 -23.04
N ARG A 212 8.64 1.83 -21.88
CA ARG A 212 8.27 0.66 -21.06
C ARG A 212 6.97 0.86 -20.28
N GLY A 213 6.55 2.11 -20.05
CA GLY A 213 5.44 2.46 -19.16
C GLY A 213 5.80 2.30 -17.68
N LEU A 214 4.87 2.69 -16.80
CA LEU A 214 5.00 2.57 -15.34
C LEU A 214 3.88 1.71 -14.76
N THR A 215 4.23 0.74 -13.90
CA THR A 215 3.25 0.03 -13.06
C THR A 215 3.24 0.63 -11.66
N LEU A 216 2.10 1.21 -11.27
CA LEU A 216 1.84 1.73 -9.93
C LEU A 216 1.28 0.62 -9.05
N VAL A 217 1.94 0.32 -7.94
CA VAL A 217 1.52 -0.72 -6.99
C VAL A 217 1.16 -0.06 -5.66
N PRO A 218 -0.13 0.07 -5.32
CA PRO A 218 -0.54 0.53 -4.00
C PRO A 218 -0.11 -0.50 -2.95
N SER A 219 0.48 -0.04 -1.84
CA SER A 219 0.91 -0.90 -0.75
C SER A 219 0.32 -0.51 0.59
N TYR A 220 -0.25 -1.49 1.29
CA TYR A 220 -0.90 -1.28 2.59
C TYR A 220 0.11 -1.02 3.71
N PHE A 221 1.18 -1.79 3.82
CA PHE A 221 2.18 -1.60 4.87
C PHE A 221 3.20 -0.50 4.55
N ASN A 222 3.29 -0.02 3.31
CA ASN A 222 4.20 1.06 2.96
C ASN A 222 3.81 2.36 3.68
N TRP A 223 4.76 3.04 4.33
CA TRP A 223 4.51 4.29 5.05
C TRP A 223 5.47 5.42 4.66
N GLY A 224 4.94 6.38 3.91
CA GLY A 224 5.63 7.61 3.52
C GLY A 224 6.19 7.50 2.11
N GLU A 225 7.49 7.22 2.01
CA GLU A 225 8.27 7.31 0.78
C GLU A 225 7.90 6.17 -0.20
N PRO A 226 7.50 6.49 -1.44
CA PRO A 226 7.37 5.50 -2.50
C PRO A 226 8.72 4.89 -2.85
N VAL A 227 8.72 3.67 -3.36
CA VAL A 227 9.95 2.94 -3.71
C VAL A 227 9.85 2.40 -5.13
N ALA A 228 10.96 2.43 -5.85
CA ALA A 228 11.14 1.79 -7.15
C ALA A 228 12.33 0.82 -7.07
N PHE A 229 12.45 -0.06 -8.07
CA PHE A 229 13.62 -0.94 -8.18
C PHE A 229 14.94 -0.17 -8.19
N ALA A 230 15.97 -0.76 -7.58
CA ALA A 230 17.31 -0.20 -7.64
C ALA A 230 17.87 -0.31 -9.06
N ASP A 231 17.70 -1.46 -9.72
CA ASP A 231 18.08 -1.67 -11.11
C ASP A 231 17.11 -0.92 -12.08
N PRO A 232 17.59 0.12 -12.81
CA PRO A 232 16.74 0.88 -13.74
C PRO A 232 16.36 0.09 -15.01
N GLU A 233 17.00 -1.05 -15.28
CA GLU A 233 16.71 -1.91 -16.43
C GLU A 233 15.53 -2.85 -16.17
N MET A 234 15.18 -3.08 -14.89
CA MET A 234 13.98 -3.83 -14.53
C MET A 234 12.70 -3.13 -15.01
N PRO A 235 11.59 -3.87 -15.20
CA PRO A 235 10.29 -3.27 -15.50
C PRO A 235 9.98 -2.12 -14.52
N PRO A 236 9.62 -0.91 -14.99
CA PRO A 236 9.40 0.20 -14.09
C PRO A 236 8.17 -0.05 -13.20
N VAL A 237 8.42 -0.26 -11.92
CA VAL A 237 7.42 -0.45 -10.87
C VAL A 237 7.64 0.62 -9.81
N LEU A 238 6.55 1.20 -9.32
CA LEU A 238 6.56 2.16 -8.21
C LEU A 238 5.55 1.73 -7.16
N TRP A 239 6.06 1.24 -6.04
CA TRP A 239 5.24 0.97 -4.86
C TRP A 239 5.01 2.27 -4.10
N TYR A 240 3.77 2.56 -3.75
CA TYR A 240 3.41 3.79 -3.05
C TYR A 240 2.46 3.54 -1.88
N SER A 241 2.54 4.42 -0.89
CA SER A 241 1.64 4.39 0.27
C SER A 241 0.22 4.75 -0.15
N LEU A 242 -0.75 4.05 0.43
CA LEU A 242 -2.15 4.47 0.37
C LEU A 242 -2.28 5.88 0.98
N LEU A 243 -3.05 6.75 0.33
CA LEU A 243 -3.31 8.11 0.83
C LEU A 243 -4.22 8.12 2.07
N HIS A 244 -4.85 6.99 2.38
CA HIS A 244 -5.81 6.83 3.45
C HIS A 244 -5.15 6.29 4.72
N GLU A 245 -4.97 7.16 5.72
CA GLU A 245 -4.45 6.79 7.04
C GLU A 245 -5.28 5.65 7.67
N PRO A 246 -4.63 4.67 8.35
CA PRO A 246 -5.34 3.58 9.01
C PRO A 246 -6.07 3.87 10.32
N SER A 247 -7.02 2.97 10.62
CA SER A 247 -8.00 3.11 11.70
C SER A 247 -7.53 2.57 13.01
N PRO A 248 -7.97 3.17 14.13
CA PRO A 248 -8.06 2.44 15.38
C PRO A 248 -8.91 1.15 15.19
N PRO A 249 -8.51 0.02 15.79
CA PRO A 249 -9.15 -1.28 15.60
C PRO A 249 -10.37 -1.47 16.50
N ASP A 250 -11.36 -2.22 15.98
CA ASP A 250 -12.21 -3.24 16.65
C ASP A 250 -13.63 -3.28 16.04
N ALA A 251 -13.94 -4.31 15.22
CA ALA A 251 -15.28 -4.87 14.98
C ALA A 251 -15.25 -6.04 13.94
N PRO A 252 -15.69 -7.28 14.27
CA PRO A 252 -15.81 -8.43 13.36
C PRO A 252 -17.21 -8.58 12.67
N HIS A 253 -17.36 -9.57 11.76
CA HIS A 253 -18.25 -9.58 10.55
C HIS A 253 -19.31 -10.70 10.42
N GLY A 254 -20.37 -10.45 9.63
CA GLY A 254 -21.64 -11.22 9.49
C GLY A 254 -22.67 -10.39 8.69
N VAL A 255 -23.61 -11.02 7.96
CA VAL A 255 -24.35 -10.42 6.81
C VAL A 255 -25.89 -10.56 7.00
N ASP A 256 -26.68 -9.61 6.47
CA ASP A 256 -28.16 -9.46 6.48
C ASP A 256 -28.95 -8.79 7.63
N ALA A 257 -28.47 -8.75 8.89
CA ALA A 257 -28.92 -7.70 9.84
C ALA A 257 -28.32 -6.26 9.67
N PRO A 258 -27.29 -5.98 8.81
CA PRO A 258 -26.51 -4.76 8.93
C PRO A 258 -27.23 -3.46 8.66
N GLU A 259 -28.07 -3.51 7.64
CA GLU A 259 -28.60 -2.29 7.06
C GLU A 259 -29.64 -1.67 7.99
N LYS A 260 -30.42 -2.50 8.69
CA LYS A 260 -31.40 -2.04 9.68
C LYS A 260 -30.74 -1.38 10.90
N SER A 261 -29.63 -1.93 11.39
CA SER A 261 -28.91 -1.37 12.54
C SER A 261 -28.32 0.01 12.24
N LEU A 262 -27.63 0.14 11.10
CA LEU A 262 -27.02 1.41 10.70
C LEU A 262 -28.08 2.46 10.33
N ILE A 263 -29.20 2.04 9.71
CA ILE A 263 -30.37 2.91 9.47
C ILE A 263 -31.00 3.35 10.79
N THR A 264 -31.05 2.51 11.82
CA THR A 264 -31.61 2.86 13.14
C THR A 264 -30.72 3.87 13.86
N LEU A 265 -29.40 3.68 13.82
CA LEU A 265 -28.44 4.53 14.51
C LEU A 265 -28.27 5.91 13.85
N LEU A 266 -28.12 5.93 12.51
CA LEU A 266 -27.80 7.14 11.76
C LEU A 266 -29.02 7.73 11.04
N GLY A 267 -30.10 6.97 10.89
CA GLY A 267 -31.15 7.29 9.93
C GLY A 267 -30.73 6.94 8.50
N ARG A 268 -31.72 6.64 7.65
CA ARG A 268 -31.53 6.11 6.29
C ARG A 268 -30.57 6.94 5.44
N ALA A 269 -30.75 8.26 5.36
CA ALA A 269 -29.93 9.10 4.48
C ALA A 269 -28.45 9.16 4.90
N ARG A 270 -28.14 9.21 6.21
CA ARG A 270 -26.76 9.17 6.71
C ARG A 270 -26.14 7.78 6.59
N ALA A 271 -26.93 6.73 6.76
CA ALA A 271 -26.51 5.35 6.52
C ALA A 271 -26.07 5.14 5.06
N VAL A 272 -26.89 5.60 4.11
CA VAL A 272 -26.59 5.52 2.68
C VAL A 272 -25.41 6.44 2.31
N ALA A 273 -25.34 7.65 2.86
CA ALA A 273 -24.20 8.55 2.64
C ALA A 273 -22.87 7.95 3.12
N LEU A 274 -22.88 7.35 4.32
CA LEU A 274 -21.71 6.67 4.88
C LEU A 274 -21.30 5.50 3.98
N ARG A 275 -22.25 4.69 3.52
CA ARG A 275 -21.99 3.58 2.58
C ARG A 275 -21.45 4.06 1.24
N ALA A 276 -22.00 5.13 0.66
CA ALA A 276 -21.50 5.71 -0.59
C ALA A 276 -20.05 6.20 -0.44
N ALA A 277 -19.70 6.75 0.72
CA ALA A 277 -18.34 7.19 1.02
C ALA A 277 -17.32 6.04 1.15
N SER A 278 -17.74 4.76 1.20
CA SER A 278 -16.82 3.61 1.34
C SER A 278 -15.85 3.45 0.19
N THR A 279 -16.29 3.81 -1.01
CA THR A 279 -15.44 3.82 -2.21
C THR A 279 -14.92 5.23 -2.51
N GLY A 280 -15.39 6.25 -1.79
CA GLY A 280 -15.20 7.65 -2.10
C GLY A 280 -16.33 8.19 -2.98
N ALA A 281 -17.08 9.16 -2.47
CA ALA A 281 -18.23 9.72 -3.18
C ALA A 281 -18.24 11.25 -3.11
N THR A 282 -18.60 11.88 -4.21
CA THR A 282 -18.93 13.31 -4.24
C THR A 282 -20.24 13.57 -3.47
N THR A 283 -20.46 14.82 -3.07
CA THR A 283 -21.75 15.23 -2.49
C THR A 283 -22.94 14.90 -3.42
N GLY A 284 -22.76 15.01 -4.74
CA GLY A 284 -23.80 14.69 -5.73
C GLY A 284 -24.13 13.20 -5.80
N GLU A 285 -23.11 12.34 -5.68
CA GLU A 285 -23.32 10.88 -5.63
C GLU A 285 -23.99 10.45 -4.32
N ILE A 286 -23.61 11.07 -3.20
CA ILE A 286 -24.32 10.89 -1.93
C ILE A 286 -25.80 11.29 -2.06
N ALA A 287 -26.08 12.43 -2.70
CA ALA A 287 -27.44 12.93 -2.91
C ALA A 287 -28.28 11.92 -3.71
N ARG A 288 -27.72 11.41 -4.82
CA ARG A 288 -28.37 10.42 -5.67
C ARG A 288 -28.63 9.11 -4.93
N ALA A 289 -27.61 8.58 -4.24
CA ALA A 289 -27.72 7.32 -3.51
C ALA A 289 -28.76 7.40 -2.39
N ALA A 290 -28.76 8.50 -1.63
CA ALA A 290 -29.68 8.69 -0.51
C ALA A 290 -31.09 9.18 -0.93
N GLY A 291 -31.29 9.54 -2.20
CA GLY A 291 -32.57 10.08 -2.69
C GLY A 291 -32.90 11.47 -2.12
N VAL A 292 -31.89 12.31 -1.89
CA VAL A 292 -32.03 13.63 -1.26
C VAL A 292 -31.42 14.74 -2.13
N SER A 293 -31.70 16.00 -1.80
CA SER A 293 -31.08 17.15 -2.48
C SER A 293 -29.58 17.26 -2.20
N ALA A 294 -28.85 17.96 -3.07
CA ALA A 294 -27.42 18.23 -2.86
C ALA A 294 -27.12 19.00 -1.55
N SER A 295 -28.01 19.92 -1.16
CA SER A 295 -27.88 20.65 0.12
C SER A 295 -28.05 19.73 1.32
N SER A 296 -29.02 18.81 1.30
CA SER A 296 -29.22 17.80 2.33
C SER A 296 -28.08 16.80 2.38
N ALA A 297 -27.56 16.37 1.22
CA ALA A 297 -26.37 15.52 1.13
C ALA A 297 -25.12 16.20 1.73
N SER A 298 -24.88 17.47 1.42
CA SER A 298 -23.79 18.26 2.03
C SER A 298 -23.93 18.36 3.54
N ARG A 299 -25.17 18.51 4.05
CA ARG A 299 -25.44 18.51 5.50
C ARG A 299 -25.18 17.14 6.12
N HIS A 300 -25.61 16.05 5.48
CA HIS A 300 -25.31 14.68 5.95
C HIS A 300 -23.81 14.39 5.95
N ALA A 301 -23.11 14.74 4.87
CA ALA A 301 -21.65 14.62 4.81
C ALA A 301 -21.00 15.47 5.91
N THR A 302 -21.50 16.67 6.17
CA THR A 302 -20.98 17.51 7.27
C THR A 302 -21.16 16.87 8.63
N VAL A 303 -22.37 16.40 8.95
CA VAL A 303 -22.63 15.70 10.21
C VAL A 303 -21.76 14.45 10.35
N LEU A 304 -21.59 13.66 9.28
CA LEU A 304 -20.73 12.47 9.29
C LEU A 304 -19.25 12.84 9.44
N ARG A 305 -18.81 13.95 8.86
CA ARG A 305 -17.43 14.44 8.98
C ARG A 305 -17.13 14.99 10.36
N ASP A 306 -18.06 15.77 10.92
CA ASP A 306 -17.95 16.35 12.26
C ASP A 306 -18.00 15.25 13.33
N ALA A 307 -18.74 14.17 13.07
CA ALA A 307 -18.71 12.93 13.86
C ALA A 307 -17.45 12.09 13.63
N GLY A 308 -16.53 12.53 12.77
CA GLY A 308 -15.30 11.83 12.46
C GLY A 308 -15.49 10.52 11.72
N LEU A 309 -16.61 10.30 11.00
CA LEU A 309 -16.94 9.09 10.25
C LEU A 309 -16.58 9.17 8.75
N ILE A 310 -16.50 10.37 8.20
CA ILE A 310 -15.95 10.59 6.85
C ILE A 310 -14.89 11.70 6.87
N THR A 311 -13.98 11.65 5.93
CA THR A 311 -13.05 12.75 5.62
C THR A 311 -13.34 13.27 4.22
N THR A 312 -12.96 14.50 3.97
CA THR A 312 -13.16 15.17 2.69
C THR A 312 -11.81 15.43 2.06
N ILE A 313 -11.57 14.84 0.88
CA ILE A 313 -10.35 15.00 0.11
C ILE A 313 -10.69 15.76 -1.17
N ARG A 314 -9.92 16.81 -1.46
CA ARG A 314 -10.04 17.55 -2.70
C ARG A 314 -9.21 16.85 -3.77
N ASN A 315 -9.86 16.40 -4.85
CA ASN A 315 -9.23 15.73 -5.98
C ASN A 315 -9.41 16.60 -7.24
N GLY A 316 -8.49 17.54 -7.46
CA GLY A 316 -8.63 18.54 -8.52
C GLY A 316 -9.88 19.42 -8.34
N PRO A 317 -10.79 19.51 -9.34
CA PRO A 317 -12.01 20.31 -9.22
C PRO A 317 -13.08 19.63 -8.35
N THR A 318 -12.93 18.34 -8.03
CA THR A 318 -13.95 17.58 -7.30
C THR A 318 -13.63 17.42 -5.82
N VAL A 319 -14.67 17.27 -5.02
CA VAL A 319 -14.60 17.04 -3.58
C VAL A 319 -15.15 15.64 -3.31
N LEU A 320 -14.30 14.76 -2.77
CA LEU A 320 -14.66 13.40 -2.43
C LEU A 320 -14.77 13.24 -0.92
N HIS A 321 -15.84 12.59 -0.50
CA HIS A 321 -16.05 12.11 0.85
C HIS A 321 -15.63 10.65 0.90
N THR A 322 -14.62 10.35 1.69
CA THR A 322 -14.13 8.98 1.91
C THR A 322 -14.36 8.62 3.37
N LEU A 323 -14.47 7.32 3.67
CA LEU A 323 -14.58 6.91 5.06
C LEU A 323 -13.35 7.33 5.84
N THR A 324 -13.59 7.92 7.01
CA THR A 324 -12.56 7.88 8.02
C THR A 324 -12.43 6.44 8.48
N PRO A 325 -11.37 6.17 9.23
CA PRO A 325 -11.21 4.86 9.75
C PRO A 325 -12.34 4.47 10.76
N ALA A 326 -12.83 5.43 11.55
CA ALA A 326 -14.00 5.25 12.44
C ALA A 326 -15.30 4.98 11.68
N GLY A 327 -15.55 5.67 10.55
CA GLY A 327 -16.73 5.38 9.71
C GLY A 327 -16.66 4.02 9.03
N ALA A 328 -15.46 3.58 8.66
CA ALA A 328 -15.26 2.21 8.18
C ALA A 328 -15.51 1.19 9.29
N SER A 329 -15.02 1.42 10.52
CA SER A 329 -15.35 0.56 11.66
C SER A 329 -16.83 0.56 11.97
N LEU A 330 -17.54 1.69 11.86
CA LEU A 330 -18.98 1.75 12.07
C LEU A 330 -19.77 0.97 11.00
N LEU A 331 -19.38 1.09 9.73
CA LEU A 331 -19.96 0.31 8.63
C LEU A 331 -19.72 -1.19 8.82
N ARG A 332 -18.53 -1.56 9.27
CA ARG A 332 -18.19 -2.95 9.59
C ARG A 332 -18.95 -3.45 10.82
N ALA A 333 -19.00 -2.68 11.91
CA ALA A 333 -19.67 -3.04 13.17
C ALA A 333 -21.18 -3.12 13.07
N ALA A 334 -21.78 -2.34 12.17
CA ALA A 334 -23.19 -2.54 11.88
C ALA A 334 -23.43 -3.79 11.06
N SER A 335 -22.44 -4.29 10.30
CA SER A 335 -22.50 -5.66 9.80
C SER A 335 -22.32 -6.60 11.00
N PRO A 336 -23.20 -7.59 11.26
CA PRO A 336 -23.09 -8.45 12.45
C PRO A 336 -21.71 -9.09 12.58
N MET A 337 -21.49 -9.79 13.68
CA MET A 337 -20.29 -10.54 14.03
C MET A 337 -20.72 -12.01 14.16
N GLU A 338 -20.29 -12.89 13.26
CA GLU A 338 -20.16 -14.33 13.49
C GLU A 338 -18.67 -14.68 13.59
#